data_AF-A0A141RJS1-F1
#
_entry.id   AF-A0A141RJS1-F1
#
_cell.length_a   1.000
_cell.length_b   1.000
_cell.length_c   1.000
_cell.angle_alpha   90.00
_cell.angle_beta   90.00
_cell.angle_gamma   90.00
#
_symmetry.space_group_name_H-M   'P 1'
#
loop_
_entity.id
_entity.type
_entity.pdbx_description
1 polymer ?
#
loop_
_entity_poly.entity_id
_entity_poly.type
_entity_poly.pdbx_seq_one_letter_code
_entity_poly.pdbx_strand_id
1 'polypeptide(L)'
;MKSTSDLFNEMIPLGRLIQMVNQKKDRLLNDYLSPMDITATQFRVLCSIRCEVCITPVELKTVLSVDPGAMTRMLDRLACKGWIERLPNPADKRGVLVQLTPDGAALCEQCHQVVGQKLHQELTKNLSADEVAMLEQLLKKAPAVKIRRGKMMSRRNNDAITIHSILSWIEDNLESPLSLEKVSERSGYSKWHLQRMFKKETGHSLGQYIRSRKLTEIAQKLKQSNEPILYLAERYGFESQQTLTRTFKNYFDVPPHKYRITNVPGESRYLHPLNN
;
A
#
# COMPACT_ATOMS: atom_id res chain seq x y z
N MET A 1 -0.74 -18.51 -30.47
CA MET A 1 -1.16 -18.36 -29.07
C MET A 1 0.02 -18.70 -28.18
N LYS A 2 0.81 -17.71 -27.73
CA LYS A 2 1.88 -17.95 -26.76
C LYS A 2 1.31 -17.69 -25.37
N SER A 3 1.31 -18.75 -24.56
CA SER A 3 1.07 -18.72 -23.13
C SER A 3 2.07 -17.75 -22.49
N THR A 4 1.61 -16.57 -22.10
CA THR A 4 2.30 -15.76 -21.10
C THR A 4 2.19 -16.54 -19.80
N SER A 5 3.22 -17.30 -19.45
CA SER A 5 3.36 -17.85 -18.11
C SER A 5 3.17 -16.70 -17.13
N ASP A 6 2.25 -16.87 -16.18
CA ASP A 6 1.97 -15.87 -15.16
C ASP A 6 3.17 -15.83 -14.20
N LEU A 7 4.26 -15.18 -14.63
CA LEU A 7 5.51 -14.94 -13.87
C LEU A 7 5.22 -14.41 -12.45
N PHE A 8 4.05 -13.80 -12.25
CA PHE A 8 3.58 -13.33 -10.95
C PHE A 8 3.11 -14.46 -10.01
N ASN A 9 2.56 -15.57 -10.53
CA ASN A 9 2.29 -16.76 -9.73
C ASN A 9 3.58 -17.45 -9.25
N GLU A 10 4.70 -17.21 -9.93
CA GLU A 10 6.00 -17.79 -9.56
C GLU A 10 6.75 -16.95 -8.50
N MET A 11 6.57 -15.63 -8.46
CA MET A 11 7.40 -14.76 -7.60
C MET A 11 6.86 -14.50 -6.18
N ILE A 12 5.55 -14.23 -5.99
CA ILE A 12 4.95 -14.00 -4.64
C ILE A 12 3.49 -14.54 -4.58
N PRO A 13 3.27 -15.84 -4.79
CA PRO A 13 1.93 -16.43 -4.88
C PRO A 13 1.08 -16.22 -3.62
N LEU A 14 1.69 -16.37 -2.43
CA LEU A 14 0.97 -16.26 -1.16
C LEU A 14 0.51 -14.81 -0.86
N GLY A 15 1.33 -13.82 -1.17
CA GLY A 15 0.99 -12.41 -0.95
C GLY A 15 -0.23 -11.95 -1.76
N ARG A 16 -0.33 -12.41 -3.03
CA ARG A 16 -1.49 -12.16 -3.89
C ARG A 16 -2.76 -12.79 -3.32
N LEU A 17 -2.69 -14.05 -2.88
CA LEU A 17 -3.83 -14.75 -2.29
C LEU A 17 -4.32 -14.06 -1.01
N ILE A 18 -3.39 -13.69 -0.11
CA ILE A 18 -3.73 -12.93 1.11
C ILE A 18 -4.43 -11.62 0.74
N GLN A 19 -3.93 -10.91 -0.27
CA GLN A 19 -4.51 -9.65 -0.71
C GLN A 19 -5.90 -9.82 -1.31
N MET A 20 -6.12 -10.82 -2.16
CA MET A 20 -7.43 -11.11 -2.75
C MET A 20 -8.46 -11.48 -1.68
N VAL A 21 -8.06 -12.27 -0.69
CA VAL A 21 -8.90 -12.60 0.48
C VAL A 21 -9.21 -11.35 1.29
N ASN A 22 -8.22 -10.48 1.53
CA ASN A 22 -8.42 -9.23 2.27
C ASN A 22 -9.36 -8.25 1.54
N GLN A 23 -9.25 -8.13 0.21
CA GLN A 23 -10.15 -7.33 -0.62
C GLN A 23 -11.58 -7.86 -0.60
N LYS A 24 -11.75 -9.19 -0.73
CA LYS A 24 -13.06 -9.85 -0.60
C LYS A 24 -13.68 -9.55 0.78
N LYS A 25 -12.89 -9.70 1.85
CA LYS A 25 -13.29 -9.38 3.22
C LYS A 25 -13.71 -7.91 3.36
N ASP A 26 -12.93 -6.97 2.84
CA ASP A 26 -13.25 -5.54 2.91
C ASP A 26 -14.52 -5.17 2.14
N ARG A 27 -14.75 -5.80 0.97
CA ARG A 27 -15.97 -5.58 0.18
C ARG A 27 -17.21 -6.07 0.93
N LEU A 28 -17.18 -7.32 1.42
CA LEU A 28 -18.26 -7.90 2.24
C LEU A 28 -18.52 -7.07 3.51
N LEU A 29 -17.46 -6.62 4.18
CA LEU A 29 -17.58 -5.77 5.37
C LEU A 29 -18.32 -4.46 5.06
N ASN A 30 -17.99 -3.80 3.94
CA ASN A 30 -18.72 -2.59 3.54
C ASN A 30 -20.18 -2.89 3.22
N ASP A 31 -20.47 -4.00 2.53
CA ASP A 31 -21.83 -4.38 2.17
C ASP A 31 -22.69 -4.65 3.41
N TYR A 32 -22.15 -5.35 4.42
CA TYR A 32 -22.86 -5.63 5.67
C TYR A 32 -23.02 -4.40 6.57
N LEU A 33 -22.08 -3.46 6.50
CA LEU A 33 -22.17 -2.23 7.26
C LEU A 33 -23.03 -1.18 6.56
N SER A 34 -23.26 -1.26 5.24
CA SER A 34 -24.07 -0.30 4.47
C SER A 34 -25.45 0.05 5.09
N PRO A 35 -26.23 -0.92 5.64
CA PRO A 35 -27.51 -0.62 6.28
C PRO A 35 -27.39 0.06 7.66
N MET A 36 -26.20 0.01 8.24
CA MET A 36 -25.86 0.68 9.49
C MET A 36 -25.19 2.01 9.08
N ASP A 37 -25.51 3.14 9.69
CA ASP A 37 -24.94 4.44 9.29
C ASP A 37 -23.43 4.58 9.65
N ILE A 38 -22.62 3.58 9.35
CA ILE A 38 -21.21 3.45 9.71
C ILE A 38 -20.40 2.86 8.55
N THR A 39 -19.24 3.46 8.31
CA THR A 39 -18.27 2.97 7.32
C THR A 39 -17.36 1.88 7.92
N ALA A 40 -16.80 0.99 7.09
CA ALA A 40 -15.83 -0.02 7.55
C ALA A 40 -14.60 0.57 8.24
N THR A 41 -14.20 1.80 7.90
CA THR A 41 -13.08 2.49 8.56
C THR A 41 -13.49 3.01 9.94
N GLN A 42 -14.70 3.56 10.09
CA GLN A 42 -15.24 3.95 11.39
C GLN A 42 -15.43 2.74 12.30
N PHE A 43 -15.98 1.64 11.78
CA PHE A 43 -16.14 0.39 12.53
C PHE A 43 -14.81 -0.16 13.03
N ARG A 44 -13.76 -0.16 12.18
CA ARG A 44 -12.40 -0.55 12.59
C ARG A 44 -11.87 0.31 13.73
N VAL A 45 -12.09 1.62 13.69
CA VAL A 45 -11.72 2.53 14.78
C VAL A 45 -12.41 2.16 16.08
N LEU A 46 -13.74 1.98 16.06
CA LEU A 46 -14.50 1.63 17.26
C LEU A 46 -14.05 0.29 17.85
N CYS A 47 -13.82 -0.72 17.01
CA CYS A 47 -13.30 -2.03 17.45
C CYS A 47 -11.92 -1.92 18.09
N SER A 48 -11.02 -1.09 17.55
CA SER A 48 -9.71 -0.88 18.16
C SER A 48 -9.79 -0.17 19.51
N ILE A 49 -10.69 0.80 19.68
CA ILE A 49 -10.93 1.47 20.96
C ILE A 49 -11.52 0.47 21.98
N ARG A 50 -12.47 -0.38 21.55
CA ARG A 50 -13.09 -1.42 22.39
C ARG A 50 -12.06 -2.39 22.98
N CYS A 51 -11.06 -2.80 22.21
CA CYS A 51 -10.05 -3.77 22.65
C CYS A 51 -9.11 -3.25 23.75
N GLU A 52 -8.83 -1.94 23.78
CA GLU A 52 -7.85 -1.34 24.69
C GLU A 52 -8.52 -0.57 25.86
N VAL A 53 -9.86 -0.49 25.88
CA VAL A 53 -10.71 0.26 26.84
C VAL A 53 -10.51 1.79 26.77
N CYS A 54 -9.28 2.27 26.73
CA CYS A 54 -8.89 3.67 26.52
C CYS A 54 -7.60 3.72 25.69
N ILE A 55 -7.56 4.53 24.63
CA ILE A 55 -6.39 4.61 23.73
C ILE A 55 -6.09 6.04 23.34
N THR A 56 -4.80 6.38 23.18
CA THR A 56 -4.43 7.71 22.65
C THR A 56 -4.65 7.77 21.13
N PRO A 57 -4.96 8.95 20.55
CA PRO A 57 -5.04 9.11 19.09
C PRO A 57 -3.76 8.70 18.35
N VAL A 58 -2.59 8.83 19.00
CA VAL A 58 -1.28 8.44 18.45
C VAL A 58 -1.16 6.91 18.36
N GLU A 59 -1.57 6.20 19.39
CA GLU A 59 -1.60 4.73 19.39
C GLU A 59 -2.64 4.23 18.40
N LEU A 60 -3.84 4.81 18.39
CA LEU A 60 -4.91 4.43 17.46
C LEU A 60 -4.50 4.64 16.00
N LYS A 61 -3.85 5.77 15.69
CA LYS A 61 -3.18 5.99 14.40
C LYS A 61 -2.22 4.84 14.12
N THR A 62 -1.37 4.49 15.08
CA THR A 62 -0.36 3.42 15.00
C THR A 62 -0.98 2.03 14.85
N VAL A 63 -2.20 1.80 15.32
CA VAL A 63 -2.94 0.55 15.12
C VAL A 63 -3.55 0.48 13.73
N LEU A 64 -4.13 1.58 13.23
CA LEU A 64 -5.05 1.53 12.08
C LEU A 64 -4.47 1.95 10.71
N SER A 65 -3.20 2.33 10.65
CA SER A 65 -2.47 2.74 9.42
C SER A 65 -3.10 3.95 8.74
N VAL A 66 -3.71 4.85 9.52
CA VAL A 66 -4.36 6.05 9.01
C VAL A 66 -3.43 7.27 9.18
N ASP A 67 -3.51 8.21 8.24
CA ASP A 67 -2.83 9.50 8.34
C ASP A 67 -3.28 10.30 9.60
N PRO A 68 -2.38 11.05 10.29
CA PRO A 68 -2.75 11.83 11.48
C PRO A 68 -3.91 12.79 11.28
N GLY A 69 -3.91 13.57 10.19
CA GLY A 69 -4.96 14.55 9.93
C GLY A 69 -6.28 13.89 9.52
N ALA A 70 -6.22 12.70 8.91
CA ALA A 70 -7.40 11.88 8.68
C ALA A 70 -7.93 11.25 9.99
N MET A 71 -7.05 10.86 10.92
CA MET A 71 -7.44 10.29 12.22
C MET A 71 -8.13 11.32 13.12
N THR A 72 -7.59 12.55 13.23
CA THR A 72 -8.22 13.60 14.04
C THR A 72 -9.64 13.88 13.56
N ARG A 73 -9.81 14.12 12.24
CA ARG A 73 -11.13 14.32 11.63
C ARG A 73 -12.05 13.10 11.76
N MET A 74 -11.49 11.88 11.79
CA MET A 74 -12.28 10.68 12.03
C MET A 74 -12.81 10.65 13.46
N LEU A 75 -11.95 10.92 14.45
CA LEU A 75 -12.33 11.00 15.85
C LEU A 75 -13.32 12.13 16.10
N ASP A 76 -13.16 13.29 15.48
CA ASP A 76 -14.15 14.39 15.59
C ASP A 76 -15.52 13.93 15.11
N ARG A 77 -15.59 13.26 13.94
CA ARG A 77 -16.86 12.74 13.41
C ARG A 77 -17.49 11.66 14.29
N LEU A 78 -16.69 10.76 14.84
CA LEU A 78 -17.18 9.71 15.75
C LEU A 78 -17.71 10.31 17.06
N ALA A 79 -17.07 11.37 17.57
CA ALA A 79 -17.53 12.09 18.74
C ALA A 79 -18.83 12.86 18.45
N CYS A 80 -18.95 13.49 17.27
CA CYS A 80 -20.20 14.13 16.83
C CYS A 80 -21.37 13.14 16.70
N LYS A 81 -21.09 11.88 16.33
CA LYS A 81 -22.08 10.80 16.31
C LYS A 81 -22.40 10.24 17.71
N GLY A 82 -21.73 10.72 18.76
CA GLY A 82 -21.94 10.26 20.13
C GLY A 82 -21.38 8.87 20.41
N TRP A 83 -20.52 8.32 19.56
CA TRP A 83 -20.00 6.95 19.71
C TRP A 83 -18.69 6.86 20.49
N ILE A 84 -17.98 7.99 20.61
CA ILE A 84 -16.75 8.07 21.39
C ILE A 84 -16.76 9.35 22.22
N GLU A 85 -15.97 9.34 23.29
CA GLU A 85 -15.69 10.52 24.08
C GLU A 85 -14.19 10.69 24.32
N ARG A 86 -13.80 11.92 24.66
CA ARG A 86 -12.41 12.32 24.89
C ARG A 86 -12.21 12.61 26.36
N LEU A 87 -11.23 11.96 26.96
CA LEU A 87 -10.85 12.13 28.35
C LEU A 87 -9.45 12.75 28.46
N PRO A 88 -9.16 13.55 29.49
CA PRO A 88 -7.80 13.97 29.79
C PRO A 88 -6.91 12.74 30.03
N ASN A 89 -5.67 12.75 29.51
CA ASN A 89 -4.73 11.68 29.81
C ASN A 89 -4.09 11.90 31.20
N PRO A 90 -4.28 10.99 32.19
CA PRO A 90 -3.67 11.15 33.52
C PRO A 90 -2.14 11.13 33.50
N ALA A 91 -1.54 10.46 32.51
CA ALA A 91 -0.08 10.32 32.38
C ALA A 91 0.58 11.46 31.57
N ASP A 92 -0.20 12.26 30.85
CA ASP A 92 0.29 13.38 30.03
C ASP A 92 -0.74 14.53 30.06
N LYS A 93 -0.39 15.63 30.73
CA LYS A 93 -1.27 16.82 30.86
C LYS A 93 -1.64 17.46 29.52
N ARG A 94 -0.90 17.17 28.45
CA ARG A 94 -1.20 17.66 27.08
C ARG A 94 -1.87 16.58 26.21
N GLY A 95 -1.98 15.35 26.72
CA GLY A 95 -2.54 14.21 26.02
C GLY A 95 -4.03 14.03 26.25
N VAL A 96 -4.68 13.36 25.31
CA VAL A 96 -6.10 13.00 25.36
C VAL A 96 -6.21 11.49 25.13
N LEU A 97 -7.08 10.85 25.91
CA LEU A 97 -7.52 9.47 25.71
C LEU A 97 -8.88 9.45 25.02
N VAL A 98 -9.13 8.40 24.26
CA VAL A 98 -10.41 8.15 23.61
C VAL A 98 -10.99 6.84 24.13
N GLN A 99 -12.27 6.85 24.47
CA GLN A 99 -13.03 5.65 24.83
C GLN A 99 -14.38 5.62 24.12
N LEU A 100 -15.02 4.44 24.12
CA LEU A 100 -16.38 4.29 23.61
C LEU A 100 -17.39 4.83 24.62
N THR A 101 -18.44 5.49 24.12
CA THR A 101 -19.65 5.75 24.90
C THR A 101 -20.50 4.46 24.98
N PRO A 102 -21.55 4.42 25.82
CA PRO A 102 -22.52 3.32 25.81
C PRO A 102 -23.13 3.06 24.42
N ASP A 103 -23.48 4.12 23.69
CA ASP A 103 -24.03 4.03 22.33
C ASP A 103 -23.00 3.47 21.33
N GLY A 104 -21.75 3.92 21.41
CA GLY A 104 -20.67 3.39 20.58
C GLY A 104 -20.37 1.93 20.88
N ALA A 105 -20.45 1.52 22.16
CA ALA A 105 -20.29 0.13 22.56
C ALA A 105 -21.44 -0.76 22.07
N ALA A 106 -22.68 -0.28 22.14
CA ALA A 106 -23.87 -0.97 21.63
C ALA A 106 -23.79 -1.15 20.11
N LEU A 107 -23.40 -0.10 19.38
CA LEU A 107 -23.19 -0.18 17.93
C LEU A 107 -22.10 -1.18 17.58
N CYS A 108 -20.98 -1.18 18.30
CA CYS A 108 -19.91 -2.16 18.11
C CYS A 108 -20.40 -3.60 18.27
N GLU A 109 -21.21 -3.86 19.30
CA GLU A 109 -21.80 -5.18 19.55
C GLU A 109 -22.75 -5.59 18.42
N GLN A 110 -23.64 -4.69 18.01
CA GLN A 110 -24.56 -4.92 16.90
C GLN A 110 -23.81 -5.23 15.59
N CYS A 111 -22.80 -4.42 15.25
CA CYS A 111 -21.96 -4.66 14.08
C CYS A 111 -21.19 -5.97 14.22
N HIS A 112 -20.65 -6.30 15.40
CA HIS A 112 -19.91 -7.55 15.62
C HIS A 112 -20.80 -8.79 15.42
N GLN A 113 -22.04 -8.77 15.90
CA GLN A 113 -22.98 -9.87 15.72
C GLN A 113 -23.37 -10.07 14.25
N VAL A 114 -23.70 -8.99 13.54
CA VAL A 114 -24.14 -9.07 12.13
C VAL A 114 -22.98 -9.39 11.20
N VAL A 115 -21.83 -8.74 11.39
CA VAL A 115 -20.65 -8.94 10.53
C VAL A 115 -19.95 -10.25 10.89
N GLY A 116 -19.71 -10.54 12.17
CA GLY A 116 -18.88 -11.66 12.60
C GLY A 116 -19.34 -13.00 12.06
N GLN A 117 -20.63 -13.33 12.22
CA GLN A 117 -21.18 -14.61 11.75
C GLN A 117 -21.28 -14.67 10.22
N LYS A 118 -21.86 -13.65 9.59
CA LYS A 118 -22.09 -13.65 8.13
C LYS A 118 -20.80 -13.56 7.33
N LEU A 119 -19.85 -12.72 7.77
CA LEU A 119 -18.55 -12.57 7.14
C LEU A 119 -17.73 -13.85 7.28
N HIS A 120 -17.73 -14.48 8.46
CA HIS A 120 -17.06 -15.77 8.64
C HIS A 120 -17.64 -16.81 7.67
N GLN A 121 -18.96 -16.99 7.67
CA GLN A 121 -19.65 -17.92 6.77
C GLN A 121 -19.31 -17.68 5.30
N GLU A 122 -19.38 -16.43 4.81
CA GLU A 122 -19.08 -16.13 3.40
C GLU A 122 -17.61 -16.34 3.02
N LEU A 123 -16.67 -16.10 3.94
CA LEU A 123 -15.25 -16.31 3.69
C LEU A 123 -14.85 -17.79 3.76
N THR A 124 -15.57 -18.59 4.54
CA THR A 124 -15.26 -20.01 4.79
C THR A 124 -16.20 -20.98 4.09
N LYS A 125 -17.23 -20.53 3.37
CA LYS A 125 -18.26 -21.39 2.74
C LYS A 125 -17.75 -22.50 1.81
N ASN A 126 -16.55 -22.32 1.26
CA ASN A 126 -15.91 -23.30 0.37
C ASN A 126 -14.82 -24.12 1.06
N LEU A 127 -14.70 -24.02 2.39
CA LEU A 127 -13.74 -24.72 3.22
C LEU A 127 -14.48 -25.55 4.27
N SER A 128 -14.01 -26.76 4.52
CA SER A 128 -14.42 -27.57 5.66
C SER A 128 -13.93 -26.96 6.98
N ALA A 129 -14.52 -27.38 8.10
CA ALA A 129 -14.10 -26.91 9.43
C ALA A 129 -12.61 -27.19 9.71
N ASP A 130 -12.09 -28.33 9.25
CA ASP A 130 -10.69 -28.71 9.42
C ASP A 130 -9.76 -27.84 8.57
N GLU A 131 -10.15 -27.51 7.34
CA GLU A 131 -9.38 -26.60 6.47
C GLU A 131 -9.35 -25.18 7.03
N VAL A 132 -10.47 -24.70 7.59
CA VAL A 132 -10.53 -23.40 8.28
C VAL A 132 -9.58 -23.40 9.48
N ALA A 133 -9.62 -24.42 10.32
CA ALA A 133 -8.74 -24.53 11.49
C ALA A 133 -7.25 -24.58 11.08
N MET A 134 -6.93 -25.33 10.02
CA MET A 134 -5.58 -25.40 9.48
C MET A 134 -5.12 -24.04 8.95
N LEU A 135 -5.96 -23.35 8.16
CA LEU A 135 -5.66 -22.03 7.62
C LEU A 135 -5.43 -21.01 8.74
N GLU A 136 -6.27 -21.00 9.78
CA GLU A 136 -6.08 -20.14 10.94
C GLU A 136 -4.74 -20.42 11.64
N GLN A 137 -4.39 -21.69 11.83
CA GLN A 137 -3.14 -22.08 12.47
C GLN A 137 -1.93 -21.62 11.65
N LEU A 138 -1.96 -21.79 10.33
CA LEU A 138 -0.89 -21.38 9.42
C LEU A 138 -0.75 -19.86 9.38
N LEU A 139 -1.86 -19.13 9.31
CA LEU A 139 -1.85 -17.66 9.34
C LEU A 139 -1.27 -17.14 10.65
N LYS A 140 -1.61 -17.73 11.82
CA LYS A 140 -1.06 -17.33 13.13
C LYS A 140 0.45 -17.58 13.25
N LYS A 141 1.01 -18.53 12.49
CA LYS A 141 2.47 -18.80 12.44
C LYS A 141 3.22 -17.86 11.50
N ALA A 142 2.54 -17.19 10.57
CA ALA A 142 3.17 -16.26 9.65
C ALA A 142 3.78 -15.07 10.43
N PRO A 143 5.02 -14.63 10.09
CA PRO A 143 5.71 -13.56 10.81
C PRO A 143 4.95 -12.22 10.78
N ALA A 144 4.03 -12.03 9.83
CA ALA A 144 3.14 -10.87 9.72
C ALA A 144 1.95 -10.88 10.70
N VAL A 145 1.63 -12.02 11.33
CA VAL A 145 0.47 -12.21 12.23
C VAL A 145 0.96 -12.55 13.64
N LYS A 146 1.93 -11.80 14.17
CA LYS A 146 2.20 -11.83 15.61
C LYS A 146 1.09 -11.07 16.34
N ILE A 147 0.00 -11.77 16.66
CA ILE A 147 -1.00 -11.30 17.62
C ILE A 147 -0.34 -11.36 19.02
N ARG A 148 0.40 -10.32 19.39
CA ARG A 148 0.92 -10.17 20.75
C ARG A 148 -0.14 -9.49 21.59
N ARG A 149 -0.75 -10.24 22.52
CA ARG A 149 -1.39 -9.69 23.71
C ARG A 149 -0.38 -8.75 24.39
N GLY A 150 -0.61 -7.45 24.33
CA GLY A 150 0.26 -6.42 24.93
C GLY A 150 1.46 -6.03 24.07
N LYS A 151 1.43 -4.77 23.59
CA LYS A 151 2.50 -4.04 22.87
C LYS A 151 2.86 -4.57 21.48
N MET A 152 2.27 -3.96 20.46
CA MET A 152 2.75 -4.06 19.07
C MET A 152 4.09 -3.34 18.88
N MET A 153 4.97 -3.97 18.09
CA MET A 153 6.24 -3.41 17.62
C MET A 153 6.03 -2.23 16.66
N SER A 154 7.03 -1.34 16.61
CA SER A 154 7.06 -0.07 15.84
C SER A 154 6.88 -0.25 14.32
N ARG A 155 6.00 0.57 13.75
CA ARG A 155 5.55 0.58 12.34
C ARG A 155 6.62 0.88 11.29
N ARG A 156 7.75 1.49 11.66
CA ARG A 156 8.81 1.89 10.70
C ARG A 156 9.30 0.73 9.84
N ASN A 157 9.31 -0.50 10.38
CA ASN A 157 9.83 -1.66 9.65
C ASN A 157 8.91 -2.16 8.54
N ASN A 158 7.58 -2.08 8.69
CA ASN A 158 6.65 -2.62 7.67
C ASN A 158 6.50 -1.70 6.44
N ASP A 159 6.51 -0.38 6.63
CA ASP A 159 6.49 0.57 5.51
C ASP A 159 7.76 0.40 4.66
N ALA A 160 8.92 0.28 5.32
CA ALA A 160 10.21 0.05 4.66
C ALA A 160 10.24 -1.26 3.87
N ILE A 161 9.77 -2.37 4.46
CA ILE A 161 9.68 -3.68 3.77
C ILE A 161 8.75 -3.60 2.55
N THR A 162 7.64 -2.87 2.66
CA THR A 162 6.70 -2.69 1.54
C THR A 162 7.29 -1.82 0.44
N ILE A 163 7.96 -0.72 0.79
CA ILE A 163 8.61 0.14 -0.21
C ILE A 163 9.74 -0.61 -0.92
N HIS A 164 10.50 -1.43 -0.19
CA HIS A 164 11.56 -2.23 -0.77
C HIS A 164 11.04 -3.27 -1.79
N SER A 165 9.93 -3.96 -1.49
CA SER A 165 9.31 -4.88 -2.45
C SER A 165 8.73 -4.18 -3.69
N ILE A 166 8.23 -2.96 -3.51
CA ILE A 166 7.74 -2.12 -4.61
C ILE A 166 8.90 -1.62 -5.48
N LEU A 167 10.03 -1.23 -4.87
CA LEU A 167 11.24 -0.85 -5.58
C LEU A 167 11.76 -2.02 -6.43
N SER A 168 11.93 -3.20 -5.84
CA SER A 168 12.37 -4.41 -6.56
C SER A 168 11.50 -4.67 -7.78
N TRP A 169 10.18 -4.61 -7.62
CA TRP A 169 9.28 -4.86 -8.75
C TRP A 169 9.34 -3.79 -9.84
N ILE A 170 9.49 -2.51 -9.46
CA ILE A 170 9.64 -1.43 -10.44
C ILE A 170 10.84 -1.73 -11.32
N GLU A 171 11.98 -2.08 -10.70
CA GLU A 171 13.21 -2.44 -11.42
C GLU A 171 13.00 -3.62 -12.37
N ASP A 172 12.31 -4.67 -11.91
CA ASP A 172 12.00 -5.84 -12.74
C ASP A 172 11.03 -5.56 -13.90
N ASN A 173 10.35 -4.40 -13.90
CA ASN A 173 9.26 -4.09 -14.83
C ASN A 173 9.46 -2.79 -15.61
N LEU A 174 10.67 -2.20 -15.60
CA LEU A 174 10.97 -0.92 -16.29
C LEU A 174 10.73 -0.98 -17.80
N GLU A 175 10.94 -2.13 -18.44
CA GLU A 175 10.71 -2.38 -19.87
C GLU A 175 9.22 -2.63 -20.23
N SER A 176 8.29 -2.20 -19.37
CA SER A 176 6.86 -2.31 -19.64
C SER A 176 6.14 -0.98 -19.42
N PRO A 177 4.95 -0.78 -20.02
CA PRO A 177 4.06 0.33 -19.68
C PRO A 177 3.58 0.23 -18.22
N LEU A 178 4.39 0.78 -17.32
CA LEU A 178 4.11 0.94 -15.90
C LEU A 178 3.19 2.15 -15.69
N SER A 179 1.91 1.89 -15.43
CA SER A 179 1.00 2.91 -14.93
C SER A 179 1.00 2.92 -13.40
N LEU A 180 0.82 4.11 -12.83
CA LEU A 180 0.71 4.29 -11.38
C LEU A 180 -0.47 3.50 -10.80
N GLU A 181 -1.52 3.31 -11.59
CA GLU A 181 -2.68 2.50 -11.27
C GLU A 181 -2.28 1.04 -11.02
N LYS A 182 -1.48 0.43 -11.93
CA LYS A 182 -0.98 -0.96 -11.77
C LYS A 182 -0.11 -1.13 -10.52
N VAL A 183 0.73 -0.15 -10.21
CA VAL A 183 1.59 -0.21 -9.00
C VAL A 183 0.74 -0.13 -7.74
N SER A 184 -0.30 0.70 -7.76
CA SER A 184 -1.18 0.94 -6.61
C SER A 184 -2.08 -0.26 -6.33
N GLU A 185 -2.73 -0.82 -7.37
CA GLU A 185 -3.56 -2.03 -7.27
C GLU A 185 -2.79 -3.22 -6.70
N ARG A 186 -1.50 -3.33 -7.03
CA ARG A 186 -0.59 -4.40 -6.57
C ARG A 186 -0.11 -4.23 -5.13
N SER A 187 0.03 -3.00 -4.65
CA SER A 187 0.50 -2.69 -3.29
C SER A 187 -0.55 -2.91 -2.20
N GLY A 188 -1.83 -3.01 -2.59
CA GLY A 188 -2.96 -3.06 -1.65
C GLY A 188 -3.25 -1.73 -0.93
N TYR A 189 -2.46 -0.69 -1.18
CA TYR A 189 -2.67 0.66 -0.69
C TYR A 189 -3.38 1.52 -1.74
N SER A 190 -4.15 2.50 -1.27
CA SER A 190 -4.65 3.52 -2.18
C SER A 190 -3.47 4.25 -2.85
N LYS A 191 -3.64 4.65 -4.11
CA LYS A 191 -2.65 5.39 -4.90
C LYS A 191 -2.01 6.55 -4.11
N TRP A 192 -2.84 7.29 -3.40
CA TRP A 192 -2.41 8.43 -2.59
C TRP A 192 -1.54 8.00 -1.39
N HIS A 193 -1.90 6.93 -0.69
CA HIS A 193 -1.13 6.44 0.44
C HIS A 193 0.23 5.87 -0.03
N LEU A 194 0.22 5.08 -1.10
CA LEU A 194 1.44 4.56 -1.70
C LEU A 194 2.40 5.68 -2.13
N GLN A 195 1.90 6.69 -2.84
CA GLN A 195 2.73 7.83 -3.27
C GLN A 195 3.36 8.57 -2.09
N ARG A 196 2.61 8.74 -0.99
CA ARG A 196 3.14 9.39 0.22
C ARG A 196 4.18 8.52 0.92
N MET A 197 3.91 7.23 1.10
CA MET A 197 4.87 6.30 1.71
C MET A 197 6.17 6.26 0.90
N PHE A 198 6.06 6.09 -0.42
CA PHE A 198 7.21 6.01 -1.32
C PHE A 198 8.06 7.29 -1.24
N LYS A 199 7.43 8.47 -1.26
CA LYS A 199 8.16 9.75 -1.11
C LYS A 199 8.80 9.91 0.26
N LYS A 200 8.12 9.45 1.32
CA LYS A 200 8.64 9.52 2.68
C LYS A 200 9.87 8.64 2.88
N GLU A 201 9.88 7.44 2.31
CA GLU A 201 10.97 6.47 2.49
C GLU A 201 12.12 6.67 1.48
N THR A 202 11.84 7.11 0.24
CA THR A 202 12.86 7.22 -0.82
C THR A 202 13.29 8.66 -1.14
N GLY A 203 12.58 9.66 -0.64
CA GLY A 203 12.74 11.07 -1.02
C GLY A 203 12.17 11.43 -2.40
N HIS A 204 11.80 10.44 -3.23
CA HIS A 204 11.36 10.62 -4.61
C HIS A 204 9.86 10.43 -4.75
N SER A 205 9.20 11.16 -5.67
CA SER A 205 7.86 10.75 -6.07
C SER A 205 7.93 9.46 -6.90
N LEU A 206 6.99 8.53 -6.68
CA LEU A 206 6.95 7.24 -7.38
C LEU A 206 7.04 7.39 -8.91
N GLY A 207 6.29 8.32 -9.50
CA GLY A 207 6.31 8.56 -10.94
C GLY A 207 7.62 9.18 -11.45
N GLN A 208 8.27 10.01 -10.64
CA GLN A 208 9.60 10.55 -10.97
C GLN A 208 10.66 9.45 -10.92
N TYR A 209 10.63 8.61 -9.88
CA TYR A 209 11.53 7.48 -9.73
C TYR A 209 11.48 6.56 -10.95
N ILE A 210 10.28 6.07 -11.30
CA ILE A 210 10.08 5.19 -12.47
C ILE A 210 10.63 5.85 -13.74
N ARG A 211 10.29 7.13 -13.97
CA ARG A 211 10.73 7.85 -15.17
C ARG A 211 12.26 8.00 -15.22
N SER A 212 12.89 8.41 -14.13
CA SER A 212 14.34 8.57 -14.04
C SER A 212 15.10 7.25 -14.22
N ARG A 213 14.58 6.15 -13.66
CA ARG A 213 15.13 4.80 -13.87
C ARG A 213 15.02 4.37 -15.33
N LYS A 214 13.84 4.51 -15.97
CA LYS A 214 13.66 4.23 -17.42
C LYS A 214 14.64 5.02 -18.29
N LEU A 215 14.81 6.31 -18.02
CA LEU A 215 15.74 7.16 -18.78
C LEU A 215 17.21 6.73 -18.60
N THR A 216 17.58 6.30 -17.39
CA THR A 216 18.92 5.78 -17.08
C THR A 216 19.20 4.49 -17.85
N GLU A 217 18.27 3.53 -17.84
CA GLU A 217 18.40 2.28 -18.61
C GLU A 217 18.50 2.56 -20.12
N ILE A 218 17.66 3.46 -20.66
CA ILE A 218 17.74 3.87 -22.07
C ILE A 218 19.10 4.50 -22.36
N ALA A 219 19.62 5.37 -21.49
CA ALA A 219 20.93 6.00 -21.70
C ALA A 219 22.06 4.96 -21.78
N GLN A 220 22.02 3.93 -20.94
CA GLN A 220 22.98 2.82 -20.98
C GLN A 220 22.83 2.01 -22.28
N LYS A 221 21.61 1.65 -22.68
CA LYS A 221 21.35 0.94 -23.95
C LYS A 221 21.82 1.73 -25.16
N LEU A 222 21.62 3.06 -25.17
CA LEU A 222 22.12 3.93 -26.24
C LEU A 222 23.64 3.91 -26.39
N LYS A 223 24.39 3.61 -25.33
CA LYS A 223 25.86 3.50 -25.37
C LYS A 223 26.36 2.11 -25.75
N GLN A 224 25.56 1.08 -25.46
CA GLN A 224 25.93 -0.32 -25.61
C GLN A 224 25.39 -0.94 -26.91
N SER A 225 24.37 -0.35 -27.53
CA SER A 225 23.73 -0.91 -28.72
C SER A 225 23.34 0.15 -29.75
N ASN A 226 23.11 -0.34 -30.98
CA ASN A 226 22.59 0.46 -32.09
C ASN A 226 21.06 0.34 -32.24
N GLU A 227 20.34 -0.07 -31.19
CA GLU A 227 18.88 -0.22 -31.22
C GLU A 227 18.20 1.10 -31.66
N PRO A 228 17.15 1.06 -32.52
CA PRO A 228 16.43 2.26 -32.92
C PRO A 228 15.82 3.00 -31.72
N ILE A 229 15.85 4.34 -31.72
CA ILE A 229 15.29 5.14 -30.61
C ILE A 229 13.77 4.92 -30.48
N LEU A 230 13.07 4.72 -31.61
CA LEU A 230 11.65 4.35 -31.62
C LEU A 230 11.41 3.05 -30.85
N TYR A 231 12.23 2.02 -31.09
CA TYR A 231 12.11 0.74 -30.41
C TYR A 231 12.34 0.87 -28.90
N LEU A 232 13.33 1.66 -28.48
CA LEU A 232 13.55 1.97 -27.06
C LEU A 232 12.37 2.74 -26.46
N ALA A 233 11.74 3.64 -27.21
CA ALA A 233 10.55 4.35 -26.74
C ALA A 233 9.39 3.36 -26.46
N GLU A 234 9.10 2.48 -27.42
CA GLU A 234 8.04 1.47 -27.30
C GLU A 234 8.32 0.48 -26.16
N ARG A 235 9.54 -0.08 -26.12
CA ARG A 235 9.96 -1.04 -25.09
C ARG A 235 9.79 -0.44 -23.70
N TYR A 236 10.22 0.80 -23.45
CA TYR A 236 10.07 1.42 -22.13
C TYR A 236 8.71 2.11 -21.93
N GLY A 237 7.72 1.89 -22.82
CA GLY A 237 6.34 2.33 -22.66
C GLY A 237 6.12 3.83 -22.82
N PHE A 238 6.93 4.51 -23.63
CA PHE A 238 6.66 5.87 -24.07
C PHE A 238 5.67 5.86 -25.24
N GLU A 239 4.69 6.76 -25.22
CA GLU A 239 3.64 6.85 -26.25
C GLU A 239 4.18 7.16 -27.66
N SER A 240 5.37 7.77 -27.75
CA SER A 240 6.01 8.09 -29.02
C SER A 240 7.51 8.38 -28.84
N GLN A 241 8.27 8.29 -29.94
CA GLN A 241 9.67 8.69 -29.98
C GLN A 241 9.86 10.18 -29.61
N GLN A 242 8.90 11.03 -29.96
CA GLN A 242 8.90 12.47 -29.65
C GLN A 242 8.80 12.68 -28.13
N THR A 243 7.92 11.94 -27.46
CA THR A 243 7.78 11.99 -26.00
C THR A 243 9.07 11.52 -25.30
N LEU A 244 9.67 10.42 -25.77
CA LEU A 244 10.98 9.98 -25.26
C LEU A 244 12.04 11.06 -25.46
N THR A 245 12.16 11.59 -26.68
CA THR A 245 13.20 12.57 -27.04
C THR A 245 13.12 13.83 -26.16
N ARG A 246 11.92 14.37 -25.97
CA ARG A 246 11.68 15.54 -25.11
C ARG A 246 12.05 15.24 -23.66
N THR A 247 11.58 14.12 -23.14
CA THR A 247 11.81 13.74 -21.73
C THR A 247 13.28 13.44 -21.45
N PHE A 248 13.94 12.74 -22.37
CA PHE A 248 15.37 12.42 -22.28
C PHE A 248 16.23 13.68 -22.36
N LYS A 249 15.94 14.59 -23.29
CA LYS A 249 16.64 15.89 -23.39
C LYS A 249 16.49 16.69 -22.10
N ASN A 250 15.31 16.72 -21.50
CA ASN A 250 15.11 17.45 -20.24
C ASN A 250 15.88 16.84 -19.05
N TYR A 251 16.23 15.56 -19.12
CA TYR A 251 16.92 14.85 -18.04
C TYR A 251 18.45 14.89 -18.21
N PHE A 252 18.94 14.67 -19.43
CA PHE A 252 20.38 14.60 -19.76
C PHE A 252 20.92 15.84 -20.49
N ASP A 253 20.10 16.86 -20.70
CA ASP A 253 20.39 18.10 -21.47
C ASP A 253 20.74 17.89 -22.95
N VAL A 254 20.70 16.65 -23.44
CA VAL A 254 20.98 16.31 -24.84
C VAL A 254 19.95 15.29 -25.38
N PRO A 255 19.57 15.37 -26.67
CA PRO A 255 18.68 14.37 -27.28
C PRO A 255 19.31 12.97 -27.37
N PRO A 256 18.52 11.88 -27.39
CA PRO A 256 19.01 10.50 -27.41
C PRO A 256 20.03 10.18 -28.53
N HIS A 257 19.75 10.64 -29.75
CA HIS A 257 20.67 10.42 -30.89
C HIS A 257 22.03 11.09 -30.64
N LYS A 258 22.01 12.33 -30.15
CA LYS A 258 23.25 13.06 -29.82
C LYS A 258 23.98 12.38 -28.66
N TYR A 259 23.26 11.95 -27.63
CA TYR A 259 23.82 11.21 -26.49
C TYR A 259 24.54 9.92 -26.94
N ARG A 260 24.01 9.20 -27.92
CA ARG A 260 24.65 8.01 -28.49
C ARG A 260 26.03 8.32 -29.09
N ILE A 261 26.09 9.29 -29.99
CA ILE A 261 27.29 9.58 -30.80
C ILE A 261 28.34 10.44 -30.09
N THR A 262 27.98 11.12 -29.01
CA THR A 262 28.90 12.01 -28.28
C THR A 262 29.39 11.35 -26.99
N ASN A 263 30.67 11.48 -26.64
CA ASN A 263 31.21 10.93 -25.39
C ASN A 263 30.85 11.80 -24.16
N VAL A 264 29.57 12.14 -24.01
CA VAL A 264 29.06 12.95 -22.91
C VAL A 264 29.02 12.07 -21.65
N PRO A 265 29.67 12.47 -20.54
CA PRO A 265 29.58 11.75 -19.27
C PRO A 265 28.20 11.97 -18.64
N GLY A 266 27.23 11.13 -19.00
CA GLY A 266 25.88 11.16 -18.40
C GLY A 266 25.77 10.33 -17.12
N GLU A 267 26.83 9.64 -16.71
CA GLU A 267 26.90 8.82 -15.49
C GLU A 267 26.55 9.61 -14.23
N SER A 268 26.91 10.89 -14.18
CA SER A 268 26.58 11.81 -13.09
C SER A 268 25.07 12.04 -12.89
N ARG A 269 24.25 11.73 -13.90
CA ARG A 269 22.78 11.86 -13.88
C ARG A 269 22.05 10.54 -13.81
N TYR A 270 22.77 9.42 -13.77
CA TYR A 270 22.17 8.11 -13.60
C TYR A 270 21.54 8.01 -12.22
N LEU A 271 20.24 7.71 -12.21
CA LEU A 271 19.59 7.32 -10.99
C LEU A 271 19.78 5.82 -10.86
N HIS A 272 20.50 5.36 -9.85
CA HIS A 272 20.65 3.93 -9.57
C HIS A 272 19.42 3.37 -8.81
N PRO A 273 19.19 2.06 -8.85
CA PRO A 273 18.17 1.41 -8.05
C PRO A 273 18.29 1.77 -6.55
N LEU A 274 17.17 2.07 -5.90
CA LEU A 274 17.12 2.40 -4.47
C LEU A 274 16.87 1.18 -3.57
N ASN A 275 16.96 -0.04 -4.11
CA ASN A 275 16.76 -1.30 -3.40
C ASN A 275 18.03 -1.88 -2.76
N ASN A 276 19.07 -1.06 -2.53
CA ASN A 276 20.31 -1.46 -1.86
C ASN A 276 20.33 -1.03 -0.38
#